data_AF-A0A3B9GEA5-F1
#
_entry.id   AF-A0A3B9GEA5-F1
#
_cell.length_a   1.000
_cell.length_b   1.000
_cell.length_c   1.000
_cell.angle_alpha   90.00
_cell.angle_beta   90.00
_cell.angle_gamma   90.00
#
_symmetry.space_group_name_H-M   'P 1'
#
loop_
_entity.id
_entity.type
_entity.pdbx_description
1 polymer ?
#
loop_
_entity_poly.entity_id
_entity_poly.type
_entity_poly.pdbx_seq_one_letter_code
_entity_poly.pdbx_strand_id
1 'polypeptide(L)'
;DEEKAAVPMLTEPGVNEENKIDYYGSRGADGSHYLSILFYQEQPRAYASQLLELYFPADFLPIAADLGERGSGSAGDSGLGYSYGAEEGYADEYAPRTSDLRTKPFLAALALGLSIAASLALYYRRARSHAQKAALVKGIAWAGDSWSPPKLFAGSYQVPGKIAEDLNPVELALLMELPLPRVVAIMIEGLRSQGLVELAREDPLQLRFIGSAAASYAYEERFLAAFDAEGEVLPGLMADFFEDSIKALQEKLWDCDLEATRAYYRKKLADEAQAEAEQTSWPEERRRQYRSTHAHWHYWHGYTMMLAEPRRYSGITLPEGMSAGYAEFMRSAACYSGCFTPAATGTVDACYSACHNACHDACHSACHSACHSACHSACHSACVSGGGH
;
A
#
# COMPACT_ATOMS: atom_id res chain seq x y z
N ASP A 1 -12.27 1.66 31.78
CA ASP A 1 -13.55 0.96 32.00
C ASP A 1 -14.73 1.89 32.23
N GLU A 2 -14.62 2.94 33.05
CA GLU A 2 -15.70 3.94 33.22
C GLU A 2 -16.09 4.65 31.91
N GLU A 3 -15.13 4.99 31.06
CA GLU A 3 -15.41 5.59 29.73
C GLU A 3 -16.14 4.62 28.78
N LYS A 4 -15.87 3.32 28.88
CA LYS A 4 -16.54 2.30 28.05
C LYS A 4 -18.00 2.10 28.47
N ALA A 5 -18.28 2.25 29.77
CA ALA A 5 -19.63 2.19 30.32
C ALA A 5 -20.47 3.46 30.01
N ALA A 6 -19.84 4.55 29.58
CA ALA A 6 -20.51 5.81 29.24
C ALA A 6 -21.22 5.76 27.87
N VAL A 7 -20.92 4.78 27.02
CA VAL A 7 -21.59 4.57 25.73
C VAL A 7 -22.74 3.57 25.93
N PRO A 8 -24.01 4.00 25.90
CA PRO A 8 -25.16 3.11 26.10
C PRO A 8 -25.49 2.35 24.82
N MET A 9 -24.51 1.64 24.24
CA MET A 9 -24.73 0.76 23.10
C MET A 9 -25.03 -0.65 23.58
N LEU A 10 -26.13 -1.22 23.11
CA LEU A 10 -26.49 -2.62 23.34
C LEU A 10 -26.30 -3.41 22.05
N THR A 11 -25.91 -4.67 22.18
CA THR A 11 -25.64 -5.60 21.07
C THR A 11 -26.35 -6.91 21.31
N GLU A 12 -26.78 -7.59 20.23
CA GLU A 12 -27.28 -8.96 20.34
C GLU A 12 -26.15 -9.90 20.80
N PRO A 13 -26.47 -11.02 21.51
CA PRO A 13 -25.48 -11.98 21.97
C PRO A 13 -24.56 -12.49 20.86
N GLY A 14 -25.10 -12.75 19.67
CA GLY A 14 -24.31 -13.22 18.51
C GLY A 14 -23.24 -12.23 18.05
N VAL A 15 -23.48 -10.92 18.20
CA VAL A 15 -22.48 -9.89 17.86
C VAL A 15 -21.30 -9.96 18.81
N ASN A 16 -21.54 -10.18 20.11
CA ASN A 16 -20.49 -10.27 21.12
C ASN A 16 -19.72 -11.60 21.09
N GLU A 17 -20.36 -12.68 20.62
CA GLU A 17 -19.70 -13.98 20.45
C GLU A 17 -18.77 -13.98 19.23
N GLU A 18 -19.18 -13.32 18.14
CA GLU A 18 -18.41 -13.28 16.90
C GLU A 18 -17.38 -12.16 16.85
N ASN A 19 -17.51 -11.11 17.67
CA ASN A 19 -16.69 -9.90 17.58
C ASN A 19 -16.12 -9.46 18.93
N LYS A 20 -14.88 -8.99 18.92
CA LYS A 20 -14.31 -8.14 19.97
C LYS A 20 -14.65 -6.68 19.67
N ILE A 21 -15.08 -5.93 20.67
CA ILE A 21 -15.57 -4.56 20.52
C ILE A 21 -14.66 -3.61 21.30
N ASP A 22 -14.21 -2.54 20.64
CA ASP A 22 -13.47 -1.45 21.29
C ASP A 22 -14.05 -0.08 20.94
N TYR A 23 -13.85 0.90 21.84
CA TYR A 23 -14.45 2.23 21.76
C TYR A 23 -13.38 3.30 21.92
N TYR A 24 -13.32 4.28 21.03
CA TYR A 24 -12.40 5.41 21.12
C TYR A 24 -12.97 6.67 20.47
N GLY A 25 -12.47 7.83 20.89
CA GLY A 25 -12.77 9.12 20.27
C GLY A 25 -11.80 9.42 19.14
N SER A 26 -12.28 9.54 17.90
CA SER A 26 -11.46 9.98 16.76
C SER A 26 -11.64 11.48 16.52
N ARG A 27 -10.54 12.19 16.26
CA ARG A 27 -10.59 13.62 15.97
C ARG A 27 -10.88 13.81 14.48
N GLY A 28 -11.97 14.52 14.16
CA GLY A 28 -12.29 14.89 12.79
C GLY A 28 -11.48 16.07 12.29
N ALA A 29 -11.52 16.28 10.96
CA ALA A 29 -10.84 17.40 10.29
C ALA A 29 -11.40 18.78 10.70
N ASP A 30 -12.59 18.82 11.28
CA ASP A 30 -13.25 19.99 11.86
C ASP A 30 -12.78 20.30 13.30
N GLY A 31 -11.93 19.45 13.88
CA GLY A 31 -11.45 19.58 15.25
C GLY A 31 -12.38 18.98 16.32
N SER A 32 -13.54 18.46 15.93
CA SER A 32 -14.48 17.77 16.81
C SER A 32 -14.02 16.33 17.11
N HIS A 33 -14.51 15.74 18.19
CA HIS A 33 -14.28 14.31 18.50
C HIS A 33 -15.54 13.50 18.16
N TYR A 34 -15.37 12.42 17.42
CA TYR A 34 -16.40 11.49 17.00
C TYR A 34 -16.27 10.18 17.75
N LEU A 35 -17.40 9.59 18.15
CA LEU A 35 -17.43 8.24 18.69
C LEU A 35 -17.08 7.24 17.58
N SER A 36 -16.01 6.48 17.77
CA SER A 36 -15.60 5.41 16.88
C SER A 36 -15.66 4.08 17.61
N ILE A 37 -16.32 3.10 16.97
CA ILE A 37 -16.56 1.78 17.51
C ILE A 37 -15.93 0.77 16.55
N LEU A 38 -15.02 -0.06 17.06
CA LEU A 38 -14.30 -1.05 16.29
C LEU A 38 -14.83 -2.46 16.60
N PHE A 39 -15.33 -3.15 15.59
CA PHE A 39 -15.74 -4.55 15.66
C PHE A 39 -14.70 -5.42 14.96
N TYR A 40 -14.07 -6.34 15.69
CA TYR A 40 -12.96 -7.15 15.22
C TYR A 40 -13.26 -8.66 15.35
N GLN A 41 -13.07 -9.41 14.27
CA GLN A 41 -13.19 -10.87 14.24
C GLN A 41 -11.81 -11.53 14.19
N GLU A 42 -11.59 -12.57 15.00
CA GLU A 42 -10.35 -13.36 14.97
C GLU A 42 -10.48 -14.54 14.02
N GLN A 43 -9.59 -14.61 13.02
CA GLN A 43 -9.50 -15.73 12.07
C GLN A 43 -10.82 -16.08 11.36
N PRO A 44 -11.49 -15.12 10.68
CA PRO A 44 -12.71 -15.40 9.95
C PRO A 44 -12.46 -16.43 8.84
N ARG A 45 -13.44 -17.32 8.60
CA ARG A 45 -13.39 -18.26 7.48
C ARG A 45 -13.50 -17.51 6.15
N ALA A 46 -13.05 -18.12 5.06
CA ALA A 46 -13.28 -17.58 3.72
C ALA A 46 -14.79 -17.35 3.49
N TYR A 47 -15.15 -16.15 3.03
CA TYR A 47 -16.53 -15.68 2.84
C TYR A 47 -17.39 -15.54 4.11
N ALA A 48 -16.77 -15.46 5.30
CA ALA A 48 -17.50 -15.14 6.52
C ALA A 48 -18.10 -13.73 6.43
N SER A 49 -19.37 -13.60 6.81
CA SER A 49 -20.07 -12.33 6.95
C SER A 49 -19.90 -11.78 8.37
N GLN A 50 -19.88 -10.46 8.51
CA GLN A 50 -19.93 -9.78 9.80
C GLN A 50 -21.27 -9.06 9.92
N LEU A 51 -22.24 -9.69 10.58
CA LEU A 51 -23.54 -9.08 10.86
C LEU A 51 -23.44 -8.28 12.16
N LEU A 52 -23.77 -7.00 12.10
CA LEU A 52 -23.73 -6.10 13.25
C LEU A 52 -25.15 -5.59 13.53
N GLU A 53 -25.68 -5.94 14.68
CA GLU A 53 -26.98 -5.46 15.18
C GLU A 53 -26.74 -4.67 16.46
N LEU A 54 -26.96 -3.35 16.36
CA LEU A 54 -26.63 -2.36 17.38
C LEU A 54 -27.88 -1.61 17.80
N TYR A 55 -28.04 -1.40 19.10
CA TYR A 55 -29.13 -0.62 19.67
C TYR A 55 -28.58 0.54 20.48
N PHE A 56 -29.17 1.71 20.28
CA PHE A 56 -28.92 2.91 21.07
C PHE A 56 -30.24 3.39 21.67
N PRO A 57 -30.25 3.94 22.90
CA PRO A 57 -31.40 4.66 23.43
C PRO A 57 -31.82 5.76 22.47
N ALA A 58 -33.13 5.94 22.30
CA ALA A 58 -33.69 6.93 21.37
C ALA A 58 -33.18 8.36 21.62
N ASP A 59 -32.87 8.69 22.88
CA ASP A 59 -32.41 10.02 23.29
C ASP A 59 -30.89 10.21 23.15
N PHE A 60 -30.12 9.15 22.86
CA PHE A 60 -28.66 9.19 22.85
C PHE A 60 -28.07 9.71 21.54
N LEU A 61 -28.71 9.43 20.41
CA LEU A 61 -28.29 9.93 19.10
C LEU A 61 -29.42 10.78 18.52
N PRO A 62 -29.21 12.10 18.31
CA PRO A 62 -30.18 12.95 17.61
C PRO A 62 -30.15 12.64 16.10
N ILE A 63 -30.59 11.45 15.72
CA ILE A 63 -30.68 11.01 14.32
C ILE A 63 -31.99 11.53 13.76
N ALA A 64 -31.94 12.70 13.12
CA ALA A 64 -32.95 13.13 12.17
C ALA A 64 -32.63 12.54 10.78
N ALA A 65 -32.62 11.21 10.68
CA ALA A 65 -32.48 10.53 9.39
C ALA A 65 -33.82 9.89 9.03
N ASP A 66 -34.30 10.16 7.82
CA ASP A 66 -35.46 9.52 7.22
C ASP A 66 -35.08 8.05 6.92
N LEU A 67 -35.08 7.23 7.96
CA LEU A 67 -34.79 5.80 7.88
C LEU A 67 -35.96 5.13 7.17
N GLY A 68 -35.87 5.07 5.84
CA GLY A 68 -36.87 4.40 5.02
C GLY A 68 -37.10 2.97 5.51
N GLU A 69 -38.31 2.68 5.99
CA GLU A 69 -38.76 1.34 6.32
C GLU A 69 -38.58 0.44 5.09
N ARG A 70 -37.57 -0.44 5.11
CA ARG A 70 -37.58 -1.61 4.24
C ARG A 70 -38.66 -2.53 4.77
N GLY A 71 -39.83 -2.48 4.14
CA GLY A 71 -40.95 -3.37 4.43
C GLY A 71 -40.48 -4.81 4.53
N SER A 72 -40.63 -5.37 5.74
CA SER A 72 -40.51 -6.79 6.02
C SER A 72 -41.46 -7.54 5.07
N GLY A 73 -40.87 -8.21 4.08
CA GLY A 73 -41.60 -9.15 3.24
C GLY A 73 -42.04 -10.30 4.13
N SER A 74 -43.32 -10.32 4.50
CA SER A 74 -43.98 -11.42 5.19
C SER A 74 -43.62 -12.74 4.51
N ALA A 75 -42.76 -13.52 5.16
CA ALA A 75 -42.71 -14.95 4.95
C ALA A 75 -44.13 -15.46 5.25
N GLY A 76 -44.74 -16.13 4.27
CA GLY A 76 -46.05 -16.74 4.43
C GLY A 76 -45.95 -17.90 5.42
N ASP A 77 -46.07 -17.61 6.70
CA ASP A 77 -46.41 -18.57 7.73
C ASP A 77 -47.90 -18.87 7.60
N SER A 78 -48.23 -19.98 6.95
CA SER A 78 -49.59 -20.53 6.94
C SER A 78 -49.86 -21.19 8.29
N GLY A 79 -49.96 -20.38 9.34
CA GLY A 79 -50.49 -20.73 10.64
C GLY A 79 -52.00 -20.90 10.57
N LEU A 80 -52.45 -22.13 10.81
CA LEU A 80 -53.86 -22.54 10.84
C LEU A 80 -54.62 -21.81 11.96
N GLY A 81 -55.41 -20.81 11.58
CA GLY A 81 -56.39 -20.16 12.46
C GLY A 81 -57.70 -20.95 12.51
N TYR A 82 -57.92 -21.66 13.62
CA TYR A 82 -59.21 -22.27 13.98
C TYR A 82 -60.24 -21.19 14.32
N SER A 83 -61.45 -21.31 13.75
CA SER A 83 -62.65 -20.59 14.20
C SER A 83 -63.71 -21.62 14.60
N TYR A 84 -64.17 -21.52 15.85
CA TYR A 84 -65.24 -22.33 16.45
C TYR A 84 -66.62 -21.70 16.22
N GLY A 85 -67.63 -22.55 16.04
CA GLY A 85 -69.08 -22.24 16.12
C GLY A 85 -69.78 -22.25 14.76
N ALA A 86 -70.87 -22.99 14.52
CA ALA A 86 -71.76 -23.73 15.40
C ALA A 86 -72.43 -24.89 14.64
N GLU A 87 -72.87 -25.85 15.42
CA GLU A 87 -73.48 -27.13 15.05
C GLU A 87 -74.70 -27.03 14.14
N GLU A 88 -74.86 -28.00 13.24
CA GLU A 88 -76.13 -28.71 13.08
C GLU A 88 -75.84 -30.09 12.47
N GLY A 89 -76.35 -31.13 13.14
CA GLY A 89 -76.01 -32.52 12.91
C GLY A 89 -76.46 -33.07 11.56
N TYR A 90 -75.91 -34.21 11.16
CA TYR A 90 -76.66 -35.43 10.84
C TYR A 90 -75.69 -36.55 10.45
N ALA A 91 -75.94 -37.71 11.06
CA ALA A 91 -75.70 -39.08 10.62
C ALA A 91 -74.41 -39.41 9.84
N ASP A 92 -73.58 -40.17 10.53
CA ASP A 92 -72.52 -41.03 10.02
C ASP A 92 -73.08 -42.01 8.96
N GLU A 93 -72.74 -41.81 7.69
CA GLU A 93 -72.93 -42.82 6.64
C GLU A 93 -71.64 -42.93 5.82
N TYR A 94 -70.90 -44.00 6.10
CA TYR A 94 -69.65 -44.37 5.46
C TYR A 94 -69.93 -44.79 4.00
N ALA A 95 -70.06 -43.83 3.10
CA ALA A 95 -70.08 -44.08 1.66
C ALA A 95 -68.64 -44.10 1.13
N PRO A 96 -68.17 -45.21 0.51
CA PRO A 96 -66.86 -45.21 -0.12
C PRO A 96 -66.87 -44.25 -1.31
N ARG A 97 -66.22 -43.08 -1.16
CA ARG A 97 -65.88 -42.18 -2.27
C ARG A 97 -64.91 -42.89 -3.20
N THR A 98 -65.43 -43.73 -4.10
CA THR A 98 -64.70 -44.11 -5.30
C THR A 98 -64.59 -42.85 -6.16
N SER A 99 -63.37 -42.39 -6.38
CA SER A 99 -63.07 -41.23 -7.21
C SER A 99 -63.68 -41.38 -8.60
N ASP A 100 -64.58 -40.45 -8.96
CA ASP A 100 -65.26 -40.34 -10.27
C ASP A 100 -64.30 -40.23 -11.48
N LEU A 101 -63.00 -40.11 -11.24
CA LEU A 101 -61.97 -40.11 -12.28
C LEU A 101 -61.76 -41.50 -12.92
N ARG A 102 -62.21 -42.58 -12.27
CA ARG A 102 -62.06 -43.96 -12.78
C ARG A 102 -63.21 -44.40 -13.70
N THR A 103 -64.37 -43.73 -13.64
CA THR A 103 -65.58 -44.09 -14.40
C THR A 103 -65.71 -43.34 -15.72
N LYS A 104 -64.94 -42.25 -15.94
CA LYS A 104 -64.98 -41.44 -17.17
C LYS A 104 -63.56 -41.05 -17.66
N PRO A 105 -62.79 -42.01 -18.21
CA PRO A 105 -61.40 -41.78 -18.61
C PRO A 105 -61.24 -40.66 -19.66
N PHE A 106 -62.27 -40.44 -20.47
CA PHE A 106 -62.26 -39.40 -21.50
C PHE A 106 -62.30 -37.99 -20.92
N LEU A 107 -63.05 -37.75 -19.84
CA LEU A 107 -63.13 -36.43 -19.19
C LEU A 107 -61.84 -36.13 -18.40
N ALA A 108 -61.25 -37.14 -17.77
CA ALA A 108 -59.95 -37.02 -17.10
C ALA A 108 -58.83 -36.71 -18.12
N ALA A 109 -58.82 -37.41 -19.26
CA ALA A 109 -57.87 -37.15 -20.34
C ALA A 109 -58.05 -35.76 -20.95
N LEU A 110 -59.30 -35.28 -21.09
CA LEU A 110 -59.58 -33.93 -21.60
C LEU A 110 -59.15 -32.84 -20.61
N ALA A 111 -59.41 -33.03 -19.31
CA ALA A 111 -58.98 -32.09 -18.27
C ALA A 111 -57.44 -32.02 -18.15
N LEU A 112 -56.75 -33.17 -18.21
CA LEU A 112 -55.29 -33.23 -18.24
C LEU A 112 -54.71 -32.66 -19.55
N GLY A 113 -55.35 -32.92 -20.68
CA GLY A 113 -54.97 -32.34 -21.97
C GLY A 113 -55.06 -30.81 -21.97
N LEU A 114 -56.14 -30.27 -21.41
CA LEU A 114 -56.33 -28.83 -21.26
C LEU A 114 -55.33 -28.20 -20.28
N SER A 115 -55.02 -28.86 -19.16
CA SER A 115 -54.03 -28.34 -18.21
C SER A 115 -52.61 -28.36 -18.78
N ILE A 116 -52.24 -29.40 -19.52
CA ILE A 116 -50.97 -29.48 -20.24
C ILE A 116 -50.89 -28.40 -21.33
N ALA A 117 -51.96 -28.21 -22.11
CA ALA A 117 -52.02 -27.17 -23.14
C ALA A 117 -51.90 -25.76 -22.54
N ALA A 118 -52.59 -25.49 -21.42
CA ALA A 118 -52.48 -24.22 -20.71
C ALA A 118 -51.06 -23.99 -20.16
N SER A 119 -50.44 -25.03 -19.60
CA SER A 119 -49.07 -24.96 -19.08
C SER A 119 -48.05 -24.70 -20.20
N LEU A 120 -48.19 -25.37 -21.35
CA LEU A 120 -47.38 -25.12 -22.54
C LEU A 120 -47.57 -23.70 -23.09
N ALA A 121 -48.80 -23.19 -23.10
CA ALA A 121 -49.08 -21.83 -23.53
C ALA A 121 -48.45 -20.77 -22.61
N LEU A 122 -48.51 -20.97 -21.29
CA LEU A 122 -47.86 -20.09 -20.31
C LEU A 122 -46.33 -20.16 -20.41
N TYR A 123 -45.76 -21.36 -20.58
CA TYR A 123 -44.33 -21.54 -20.82
C TYR A 123 -43.88 -20.81 -22.09
N TYR A 124 -44.62 -20.95 -23.19
CA TYR A 124 -44.30 -20.30 -24.45
C TYR A 124 -44.38 -18.77 -24.36
N ARG A 125 -45.40 -18.22 -23.66
CA ARG A 125 -45.49 -16.78 -23.37
C ARG A 125 -44.30 -16.30 -22.54
N ARG A 126 -43.92 -17.04 -21.49
CA ARG A 126 -42.79 -16.68 -20.63
C ARG A 126 -41.46 -16.75 -21.38
N ALA A 127 -41.25 -17.77 -22.20
CA ALA A 127 -40.06 -17.93 -23.04
C ALA A 127 -39.91 -16.76 -24.04
N ARG A 128 -41.00 -16.35 -24.70
CA ARG A 128 -40.98 -15.16 -25.58
C ARG A 128 -40.66 -13.88 -24.81
N SER A 129 -41.24 -13.67 -23.63
CA SER A 129 -40.92 -12.50 -22.79
C SER A 129 -39.46 -12.49 -22.32
N HIS A 130 -38.91 -13.66 -22.00
CA HIS A 130 -37.52 -13.80 -21.61
C HIS A 130 -36.57 -13.54 -22.78
N ALA A 131 -36.91 -14.01 -23.98
CA ALA A 131 -36.15 -13.71 -25.19
C ALA A 131 -36.13 -12.19 -25.49
N GLN A 132 -37.26 -11.51 -25.32
CA GLN A 132 -37.34 -10.04 -25.46
C GLN A 132 -36.48 -9.32 -24.42
N LYS A 133 -36.56 -9.72 -23.14
CA LYS A 133 -35.73 -9.15 -22.06
C LYS A 133 -34.24 -9.43 -22.24
N ALA A 134 -33.87 -10.64 -22.66
CA ALA A 134 -32.48 -11.01 -22.93
C ALA A 134 -31.92 -10.25 -24.15
N ALA A 135 -32.73 -9.98 -25.16
CA ALA A 135 -32.34 -9.12 -26.28
C ALA A 135 -32.12 -7.67 -25.85
N LEU A 136 -32.95 -7.17 -24.93
CA LEU A 136 -32.83 -5.83 -24.34
C LEU A 136 -31.54 -5.69 -23.50
N VAL A 137 -31.21 -6.72 -22.70
CA VAL A 137 -29.94 -6.79 -21.94
C VAL A 137 -28.72 -6.82 -22.88
N LYS A 138 -28.79 -7.55 -24.00
CA LYS A 138 -27.75 -7.50 -25.03
C LYS A 138 -27.61 -6.13 -25.69
N GLY A 139 -28.70 -5.38 -25.81
CA GLY A 139 -28.68 -3.99 -26.31
C GLY A 139 -28.07 -2.99 -25.31
N ILE A 140 -28.16 -3.27 -24.02
CA ILE A 140 -27.58 -2.44 -22.94
C ILE A 140 -26.09 -2.79 -22.69
N ALA A 141 -25.62 -3.95 -23.16
CA ALA A 141 -24.22 -4.39 -23.04
C ALA A 141 -23.23 -3.65 -23.98
N TRP A 142 -23.51 -2.40 -24.33
CA TRP A 142 -22.64 -1.55 -25.16
C TRP A 142 -21.37 -1.09 -24.41
N ALA A 143 -21.41 -1.07 -23.07
CA ALA A 143 -20.25 -0.93 -22.22
C ALA A 143 -19.74 -2.34 -21.88
N GLY A 144 -19.13 -2.99 -22.86
CA GLY A 144 -18.70 -4.38 -22.76
C GLY A 144 -17.74 -4.65 -21.60
N ASP A 145 -17.56 -5.94 -21.32
CA ASP A 145 -16.50 -6.54 -20.49
C ASP A 145 -15.07 -6.19 -20.97
N SER A 146 -14.92 -5.22 -21.87
CA SER A 146 -13.68 -4.71 -22.44
C SER A 146 -13.09 -3.58 -21.59
N TRP A 147 -13.13 -3.72 -20.27
CA TRP A 147 -12.19 -2.99 -19.43
C TRP A 147 -10.84 -3.69 -19.55
N SER A 148 -9.96 -3.12 -20.39
CA SER A 148 -8.55 -3.47 -20.32
C SER A 148 -7.87 -2.46 -19.39
N PRO A 149 -7.17 -2.92 -18.33
CA PRO A 149 -6.48 -2.02 -17.44
C PRO A 149 -5.52 -1.14 -18.26
N PRO A 150 -5.47 0.18 -17.97
CA PRO A 150 -4.59 1.08 -18.70
C PRO A 150 -3.14 0.59 -18.55
N LYS A 151 -2.45 0.47 -19.68
CA LYS A 151 -1.01 0.20 -19.67
C LYS A 151 -0.30 1.47 -19.24
N LEU A 152 0.31 1.46 -18.06
CA LEU A 152 1.19 2.53 -17.62
C LEU A 152 2.43 2.52 -18.53
N PHE A 153 2.55 3.54 -19.38
CA PHE A 153 3.79 3.80 -20.12
C PHE A 153 4.66 4.69 -19.23
N ALA A 154 5.56 4.07 -18.47
CA ALA A 154 6.62 4.81 -17.80
C ALA A 154 7.66 5.20 -18.87
N GLY A 155 7.58 6.44 -19.37
CA GLY A 155 8.67 7.02 -20.16
C GLY A 155 9.88 7.19 -19.26
N SER A 156 11.04 6.67 -19.68
CA SER A 156 12.31 6.95 -19.00
C SER A 156 12.94 8.20 -19.60
N TYR A 157 13.36 9.13 -18.75
CA TYR A 157 14.18 10.27 -19.17
C TYR A 157 15.66 9.88 -19.41
N GLN A 158 16.01 8.61 -19.19
CA GLN A 158 17.38 8.12 -19.34
C GLN A 158 17.79 8.12 -20.81
N VAL A 159 18.93 8.72 -21.09
CA VAL A 159 19.57 8.70 -22.40
C VAL A 159 20.47 7.47 -22.48
N PRO A 160 20.22 6.51 -23.39
CA PRO A 160 21.05 5.30 -23.52
C PRO A 160 22.53 5.64 -23.70
N GLY A 161 23.39 5.01 -22.90
CA GLY A 161 24.84 5.23 -22.93
C GLY A 161 25.34 6.53 -22.27
N LYS A 162 24.47 7.41 -21.76
CA LYS A 162 24.92 8.57 -20.96
C LYS A 162 25.42 8.11 -19.60
N ILE A 163 26.64 8.50 -19.22
CA ILE A 163 27.31 8.08 -17.98
C ILE A 163 27.49 9.28 -17.05
N ALA A 164 27.26 9.09 -15.75
CA ALA A 164 27.61 10.07 -14.72
C ALA A 164 29.08 9.91 -14.28
N GLU A 165 29.98 10.77 -14.76
CA GLU A 165 31.43 10.65 -14.50
C GLU A 165 31.91 11.26 -13.17
N ASP A 166 31.09 12.12 -12.55
CA ASP A 166 31.43 12.90 -11.35
C ASP A 166 30.60 12.48 -10.12
N LEU A 167 30.57 11.17 -9.85
CA LEU A 167 29.99 10.65 -8.61
C LEU A 167 31.04 10.67 -7.50
N ASN A 168 30.63 11.21 -6.35
CA ASN A 168 31.37 11.10 -5.12
C ASN A 168 31.48 9.61 -4.73
N PRO A 169 32.59 9.16 -4.13
CA PRO A 169 32.72 7.79 -3.65
C PRO A 169 31.56 7.30 -2.75
N VAL A 170 30.94 8.18 -1.95
CA VAL A 170 29.76 7.82 -1.13
C VAL A 170 28.55 7.51 -2.02
N GLU A 171 28.29 8.38 -2.98
CA GLU A 171 27.22 8.20 -3.98
C GLU A 171 27.44 6.92 -4.80
N LEU A 172 28.70 6.63 -5.13
CA LEU A 172 29.07 5.38 -5.79
C LEU A 172 28.78 4.15 -4.92
N ALA A 173 29.07 4.21 -3.62
CA ALA A 173 28.77 3.12 -2.69
C ALA A 173 27.27 2.78 -2.68
N LEU A 174 26.43 3.82 -2.70
CA LEU A 174 24.98 3.71 -2.79
C LEU A 174 24.52 3.19 -4.16
N LEU A 175 25.09 3.68 -5.27
CA LEU A 175 24.79 3.19 -6.64
C LEU A 175 25.13 1.70 -6.81
N MET A 176 26.21 1.25 -6.16
CA MET A 176 26.67 -0.13 -6.14
C MET A 176 25.92 -0.99 -5.11
N GLU A 177 24.90 -0.43 -4.45
CA GLU A 177 24.02 -1.12 -3.50
C GLU A 177 24.78 -1.75 -2.33
N LEU A 178 25.88 -1.12 -1.88
CA LEU A 178 26.59 -1.57 -0.70
C LEU A 178 25.70 -1.41 0.56
N PRO A 179 25.84 -2.30 1.55
CA PRO A 179 25.19 -2.12 2.85
C PRO A 179 25.53 -0.77 3.47
N LEU A 180 24.58 -0.09 4.13
CA LEU A 180 24.84 1.20 4.75
C LEU A 180 26.04 1.17 5.73
N PRO A 181 26.24 0.13 6.55
CA PRO A 181 27.46 0.01 7.37
C PRO A 181 28.76 0.02 6.55
N ARG A 182 28.73 -0.49 5.30
CA ARG A 182 29.88 -0.42 4.38
C ARG A 182 30.09 0.97 3.81
N VAL A 183 29.01 1.70 3.51
CA VAL A 183 29.11 3.11 3.12
C VAL A 183 29.76 3.92 4.24
N VAL A 184 29.34 3.69 5.49
CA VAL A 184 29.94 4.29 6.69
C VAL A 184 31.41 3.89 6.84
N ALA A 185 31.76 2.62 6.65
CA ALA A 185 33.14 2.18 6.68
C ALA A 185 34.02 2.96 5.68
N ILE A 186 33.51 3.20 4.46
CA ILE A 186 34.22 3.95 3.40
C ILE A 186 34.45 5.39 3.84
N MET A 187 33.43 6.01 4.47
CA MET A 187 33.55 7.34 5.08
C MET A 187 34.60 7.39 6.18
N ILE A 188 34.59 6.43 7.09
CA ILE A 188 35.53 6.37 8.21
C ILE A 188 36.96 6.19 7.70
N GLU A 189 37.22 5.34 6.70
CA GLU A 189 38.58 5.19 6.16
C GLU A 189 39.05 6.45 5.41
N GLY A 190 38.15 7.13 4.70
CA GLY A 190 38.41 8.42 4.06
C GLY A 190 38.83 9.50 5.07
N LEU A 191 38.09 9.62 6.17
CA LEU A 191 38.37 10.57 7.27
C LEU A 191 39.61 10.17 8.08
N ARG A 192 39.82 8.86 8.31
CA ARG A 192 40.97 8.32 9.04
C ARG A 192 42.27 8.56 8.29
N SER A 193 42.27 8.37 6.98
CA SER A 193 43.45 8.63 6.14
C SER A 193 43.80 10.12 6.02
N GLN A 194 42.85 11.02 6.33
CA GLN A 194 43.08 12.45 6.53
C GLN A 194 43.52 12.81 7.96
N GLY A 195 43.48 11.86 8.90
CA GLY A 195 43.84 12.08 10.30
C GLY A 195 42.78 12.81 11.13
N LEU A 196 41.53 12.85 10.65
CA LEU A 196 40.44 13.55 11.33
C LEU A 196 39.79 12.70 12.42
N VAL A 197 39.57 11.41 12.14
CA VAL A 197 38.90 10.46 13.03
C VAL A 197 39.66 9.15 13.17
N GLU A 198 39.41 8.44 14.25
CA GLU A 198 39.77 7.04 14.41
C GLU A 198 38.58 6.25 14.94
N LEU A 199 38.46 4.99 14.54
CA LEU A 199 37.41 4.12 15.01
C LEU A 199 37.74 3.65 16.43
N ALA A 200 36.91 4.04 17.41
CA ALA A 200 37.07 3.63 18.81
C ALA A 200 36.39 2.28 19.08
N ARG A 201 35.19 2.08 18.52
CA ARG A 201 34.39 0.87 18.69
C ARG A 201 33.52 0.63 17.43
N GLU A 202 33.39 -0.63 17.03
CA GLU A 202 32.56 -1.03 15.88
C GLU A 202 31.08 -1.25 16.25
N ASP A 203 30.81 -1.80 17.44
CA ASP A 203 29.45 -2.09 17.93
C ASP A 203 29.31 -1.74 19.43
N PRO A 204 28.46 -0.77 19.81
CA PRO A 204 27.85 0.24 18.94
C PRO A 204 28.93 1.16 18.35
N LEU A 205 28.71 1.64 17.12
CA LEU A 205 29.67 2.47 16.38
C LEU A 205 30.03 3.74 17.18
N GLN A 206 31.33 3.89 17.47
CA GLN A 206 31.87 5.08 18.15
C GLN A 206 33.16 5.55 17.48
N LEU A 207 33.24 6.86 17.23
CA LEU A 207 34.41 7.52 16.65
C LEU A 207 35.18 8.31 17.71
N ARG A 208 36.48 8.46 17.49
CA ARG A 208 37.36 9.34 18.24
C ARG A 208 37.85 10.45 17.33
N PHE A 209 37.49 11.70 17.62
CA PHE A 209 37.96 12.86 16.88
C PHE A 209 39.41 13.20 17.28
N ILE A 210 40.32 13.20 16.31
CA ILE A 210 41.76 13.44 16.52
C ILE A 210 42.14 14.86 16.06
N GLY A 211 41.62 15.27 14.90
CA GLY A 211 41.95 16.54 14.28
C GLY A 211 40.85 17.59 14.48
N SER A 212 41.25 18.86 14.59
CA SER A 212 40.35 20.02 14.50
C SER A 212 40.32 20.63 13.09
N ALA A 213 40.92 19.95 12.11
CA ALA A 213 40.94 20.42 10.74
C ALA A 213 39.55 20.26 10.10
N ALA A 214 39.18 21.22 9.25
CA ALA A 214 37.95 21.12 8.46
C ALA A 214 38.06 19.91 7.53
N ALA A 215 36.94 19.23 7.32
CA ALA A 215 36.89 18.13 6.38
C ALA A 215 37.05 18.65 4.94
N SER A 216 37.55 17.80 4.05
CA SER A 216 37.89 18.21 2.69
C SER A 216 36.66 18.31 1.79
N TYR A 217 35.59 17.58 2.11
CA TYR A 217 34.38 17.50 1.28
C TYR A 217 33.11 17.76 2.10
N ALA A 218 32.09 18.36 1.46
CA ALA A 218 30.80 18.64 2.10
C ALA A 218 30.11 17.37 2.67
N TYR A 219 30.30 16.22 2.02
CA TYR A 219 29.81 14.92 2.52
C TYR A 219 30.43 14.53 3.85
N GLU A 220 31.72 14.83 4.05
CA GLU A 220 32.43 14.51 5.28
C GLU A 220 31.95 15.38 6.44
N GLU A 221 31.73 16.67 6.20
CA GLU A 221 31.18 17.57 7.22
C GLU A 221 29.79 17.12 7.68
N ARG A 222 28.91 16.76 6.73
CA ARG A 222 27.57 16.23 7.04
C ARG A 222 27.63 14.91 7.81
N PHE A 223 28.53 14.02 7.41
CA PHE A 223 28.72 12.75 8.11
C PHE A 223 29.24 12.95 9.53
N LEU A 224 30.21 13.84 9.74
CA LEU A 224 30.74 14.16 11.08
C LEU A 224 29.67 14.80 11.98
N ALA A 225 28.74 15.58 11.40
CA ALA A 225 27.62 16.15 12.14
C ALA A 225 26.63 15.11 12.68
N ALA A 226 26.66 13.87 12.17
CA ALA A 226 25.82 12.77 12.66
C ALA A 226 26.33 12.11 13.95
N PHE A 227 27.39 12.64 14.55
CA PHE A 227 27.98 12.15 15.79
C PHE A 227 27.92 13.21 16.89
N ASP A 228 27.77 12.79 18.14
CA ASP A 228 27.82 13.68 19.29
C ASP A 228 29.27 14.02 19.72
N ALA A 229 29.42 14.76 20.82
CA ALA A 229 30.73 15.17 21.34
C ALA A 229 31.57 13.98 21.85
N GLU A 230 30.90 12.90 22.26
CA GLU A 230 31.47 11.64 22.73
C GLU A 230 31.78 10.68 21.57
N GLY A 231 31.35 11.02 20.35
CA GLY A 231 31.56 10.27 19.12
C GLY A 231 30.58 9.11 18.93
N GLU A 232 29.46 9.09 19.65
CA GLU A 232 28.37 8.14 19.45
C GLU A 232 27.47 8.61 18.28
N VAL A 233 26.84 7.65 17.61
CA VAL A 233 25.96 7.93 16.46
C VAL A 233 24.64 8.54 16.92
N LEU A 234 24.25 9.66 16.31
CA LEU A 234 22.92 10.25 16.44
C LEU A 234 22.01 9.67 15.33
N PRO A 235 21.04 8.78 15.64
CA PRO A 235 20.32 8.02 14.61
C PRO A 235 19.56 8.87 13.60
N GLY A 236 18.94 9.97 14.06
CA GLY A 236 18.20 10.90 13.18
C GLY A 236 19.12 11.60 12.18
N LEU A 237 20.22 12.17 12.65
CA LEU A 237 21.19 12.87 11.79
C LEU A 237 21.94 11.91 10.85
N MET A 238 22.15 10.67 11.27
CA MET A 238 22.71 9.63 10.40
C MET A 238 21.72 9.26 9.28
N ALA A 239 20.43 9.18 9.58
CA ALA A 239 19.40 8.98 8.57
C ALA A 239 19.33 10.17 7.59
N ASP A 240 19.38 11.40 8.09
CA ASP A 240 19.40 12.62 7.27
C ASP A 240 20.62 12.64 6.33
N PHE A 241 21.80 12.22 6.81
CA PHE A 241 23.00 12.10 5.97
C PHE A 241 22.77 11.13 4.80
N PHE A 242 22.18 9.97 5.04
CA PHE A 242 21.87 9.02 3.98
C PHE A 242 20.82 9.55 3.03
N GLU A 243 19.76 10.18 3.53
CA GLU A 243 18.70 10.79 2.70
C GLU A 243 19.29 11.83 1.74
N ASP A 244 20.07 12.77 2.28
CA ASP A 244 20.76 13.80 1.48
C ASP A 244 21.68 13.18 0.43
N SER A 245 22.41 12.13 0.81
CA SER A 245 23.31 11.41 -0.10
C SER A 245 22.56 10.75 -1.26
N ILE A 246 21.41 10.15 -0.96
CA ILE A 246 20.53 9.52 -1.96
C ILE A 246 19.94 10.59 -2.88
N LYS A 247 19.48 11.72 -2.34
CA LYS A 247 18.91 12.82 -3.13
C LYS A 247 19.93 13.37 -4.12
N ALA A 248 21.14 13.68 -3.66
CA ALA A 248 22.22 14.16 -4.52
C ALA A 248 22.60 13.14 -5.60
N LEU A 249 22.64 11.84 -5.26
CA LEU A 249 22.85 10.77 -6.24
C LEU A 249 21.73 10.74 -7.30
N GLN A 250 20.46 10.83 -6.89
CA GLN A 250 19.31 10.83 -7.80
C GLN A 250 19.33 12.04 -8.74
N GLU A 251 19.66 13.23 -8.21
CA GLU A 251 19.82 14.46 -8.99
C GLU A 251 20.93 14.36 -10.04
N LYS A 252 21.97 13.54 -9.81
CA LYS A 252 23.04 13.29 -10.80
C LYS A 252 22.69 12.21 -11.81
N LEU A 253 21.83 11.25 -11.44
CA LEU A 253 21.50 10.08 -12.26
C LEU A 253 20.22 10.21 -13.09
N TRP A 254 19.45 11.29 -12.93
CA TRP A 254 18.10 11.41 -13.49
C TRP A 254 17.97 11.12 -15.00
N ASP A 255 18.98 11.45 -15.82
CA ASP A 255 18.99 11.20 -17.26
C ASP A 255 20.09 10.24 -17.73
N CYS A 256 20.76 9.56 -16.79
CA CYS A 256 21.86 8.66 -17.09
C CYS A 256 21.39 7.22 -17.28
N ASP A 257 22.13 6.49 -18.12
CA ASP A 257 22.01 5.04 -18.24
C ASP A 257 22.69 4.40 -17.01
N LEU A 258 21.88 3.82 -16.13
CA LEU A 258 22.33 3.24 -14.86
C LEU A 258 23.28 2.07 -15.08
N GLU A 259 23.03 1.24 -16.09
CA GLU A 259 23.86 0.06 -16.36
C GLU A 259 25.20 0.46 -16.97
N ALA A 260 25.19 1.44 -17.89
CA ALA A 260 26.42 2.02 -18.41
C ALA A 260 27.26 2.69 -17.30
N THR A 261 26.60 3.42 -16.40
CA THR A 261 27.25 4.10 -15.28
C THR A 261 27.87 3.10 -14.30
N ARG A 262 27.14 2.05 -13.90
CA ARG A 262 27.67 0.95 -13.07
C ARG A 262 28.87 0.26 -13.73
N ALA A 263 28.79 -0.03 -15.03
CA ALA A 263 29.87 -0.66 -15.77
C ALA A 263 31.14 0.22 -15.80
N TYR A 264 30.98 1.53 -16.03
CA TYR A 264 32.08 2.50 -15.98
C TYR A 264 32.79 2.48 -14.62
N TYR A 265 32.05 2.59 -13.51
CA TYR A 265 32.67 2.61 -12.18
C TYR A 265 33.24 1.26 -11.74
N ARG A 266 32.65 0.12 -12.15
CA ARG A 266 33.26 -1.19 -11.92
C ARG A 266 34.64 -1.29 -12.56
N LYS A 267 34.77 -0.78 -13.79
CA LYS A 267 36.05 -0.70 -14.47
C LYS A 267 37.00 0.24 -13.73
N LYS A 268 36.54 1.46 -13.39
CA LYS A 268 37.33 2.45 -12.64
C LYS A 268 37.89 1.86 -11.33
N LEU A 269 37.06 1.20 -10.52
CA LEU A 269 37.50 0.56 -9.27
C LEU A 269 38.57 -0.52 -9.51
N ALA A 270 38.47 -1.29 -10.59
CA ALA A 270 39.48 -2.28 -10.95
C ALA A 270 40.80 -1.62 -11.39
N ASP A 271 40.72 -0.54 -12.17
CA ASP A 271 41.88 0.22 -12.63
C ASP A 271 42.59 0.90 -11.43
N GLU A 272 41.84 1.46 -10.47
CA GLU A 272 42.39 2.04 -9.22
C GLU A 272 43.06 0.98 -8.34
N ALA A 273 42.46 -0.22 -8.23
CA ALA A 273 43.06 -1.33 -7.48
C ALA A 273 44.41 -1.77 -8.08
N GLN A 274 44.52 -1.78 -9.42
CA GLN A 274 45.78 -2.05 -10.11
C GLN A 274 46.80 -0.93 -9.86
N ALA A 275 46.38 0.33 -10.01
CA ALA A 275 47.24 1.49 -9.76
C ALA A 275 47.79 1.50 -8.33
N GLU A 276 47.01 1.07 -7.34
CA GLU A 276 47.47 0.97 -5.96
C GLU A 276 48.49 -0.16 -5.73
N ALA A 277 48.28 -1.31 -6.36
CA ALA A 277 49.25 -2.40 -6.32
C ALA A 277 50.61 -1.93 -6.90
N GLU A 278 50.58 -1.18 -8.01
CA GLU A 278 51.79 -0.59 -8.61
C GLU A 278 52.45 0.45 -7.70
N GLN A 279 51.66 1.27 -7.00
CA GLN A 279 52.16 2.29 -6.08
C GLN A 279 53.05 1.72 -4.97
N THR A 280 52.86 0.46 -4.57
CA THR A 280 53.71 -0.20 -3.57
C THR A 280 55.19 -0.19 -3.97
N SER A 281 55.48 -0.24 -5.27
CA SER A 281 56.83 -0.17 -5.82
C SER A 281 57.38 1.26 -6.01
N TRP A 282 56.54 2.28 -5.84
CA TRP A 282 56.91 3.67 -6.11
C TRP A 282 57.67 4.32 -4.95
N PRO A 283 58.61 5.24 -5.25
CA PRO A 283 59.22 6.11 -4.23
C PRO A 283 58.15 6.91 -3.46
N GLU A 284 58.41 7.18 -2.18
CA GLU A 284 57.50 7.90 -1.27
C GLU A 284 57.09 9.28 -1.82
N GLU A 285 58.01 10.01 -2.44
CA GLU A 285 57.74 11.34 -3.03
C GLU A 285 56.68 11.26 -4.15
N ARG A 286 56.82 10.28 -5.04
CA ARG A 286 55.86 10.02 -6.13
C ARG A 286 54.50 9.62 -5.57
N ARG A 287 54.47 8.80 -4.52
CA ARG A 287 53.21 8.44 -3.84
C ARG A 287 52.52 9.67 -3.26
N ARG A 288 53.25 10.55 -2.56
CA ARG A 288 52.68 11.80 -2.03
C ARG A 288 52.13 12.72 -3.13
N GLN A 289 52.86 12.85 -4.24
CA GLN A 289 52.39 13.62 -5.39
C GLN A 289 51.11 13.02 -5.99
N TYR A 290 51.03 11.70 -6.11
CA TYR A 290 49.84 11.02 -6.60
C TYR A 290 48.63 11.29 -5.68
N ARG A 291 48.80 11.12 -4.36
CA ARG A 291 47.76 11.36 -3.35
C ARG A 291 47.21 12.78 -3.37
N SER A 292 48.06 13.76 -3.62
CA SER A 292 47.65 15.18 -3.66
C SER A 292 46.98 15.60 -4.97
N THR A 293 47.20 14.87 -6.07
CA THR A 293 46.63 15.20 -7.38
C THR A 293 45.39 14.38 -7.73
N HIS A 294 45.24 13.17 -7.17
CA HIS A 294 44.08 12.33 -7.39
C HIS A 294 42.92 12.71 -6.47
N ALA A 295 41.88 13.28 -7.06
CA ALA A 295 40.63 13.57 -6.36
C ALA A 295 40.07 12.30 -5.71
N HIS A 296 39.59 12.45 -4.48
CA HIS A 296 39.06 11.35 -3.69
C HIS A 296 40.00 10.15 -3.47
N TRP A 297 41.33 10.32 -3.62
CA TRP A 297 42.30 9.25 -3.41
C TRP A 297 42.09 8.49 -2.09
N HIS A 298 41.80 9.22 -1.00
CA HIS A 298 41.51 8.67 0.32
C HIS A 298 40.39 7.61 0.31
N TYR A 299 39.38 7.83 -0.53
CA TYR A 299 38.25 6.91 -0.67
C TYR A 299 38.54 5.76 -1.62
N TRP A 300 39.23 6.01 -2.74
CA TRP A 300 39.66 4.93 -3.63
C TRP A 300 40.54 3.93 -2.90
N HIS A 301 41.46 4.43 -2.06
CA HIS A 301 42.23 3.61 -1.14
C HIS A 301 41.35 2.84 -0.13
N GLY A 302 40.30 3.47 0.41
CA GLY A 302 39.33 2.78 1.26
C GLY A 302 38.61 1.63 0.54
N TYR A 303 38.21 1.82 -0.71
CA TYR A 303 37.57 0.80 -1.54
C TYR A 303 38.48 -0.39 -1.80
N THR A 304 39.70 -0.16 -2.24
CA THR A 304 40.69 -1.21 -2.52
C THR A 304 40.99 -2.02 -1.26
N MET A 305 41.16 -1.34 -0.12
CA MET A 305 41.36 -1.98 1.18
C MET A 305 40.18 -2.89 1.58
N MET A 306 38.94 -2.45 1.38
CA MET A 306 37.75 -3.26 1.71
C MET A 306 37.54 -4.43 0.75
N LEU A 307 37.89 -4.26 -0.53
CA LEU A 307 37.86 -5.34 -1.50
C LEU A 307 38.95 -6.39 -1.21
N ALA A 308 40.14 -5.96 -0.79
CA ALA A 308 41.24 -6.84 -0.41
C ALA A 308 41.00 -7.55 0.93
N GLU A 309 40.37 -6.88 1.89
CA GLU A 309 40.10 -7.43 3.23
C GLU A 309 38.60 -7.32 3.59
N PRO A 310 37.75 -8.24 3.10
CA PRO A 310 36.31 -8.18 3.32
C PRO A 310 35.88 -8.24 4.79
N ARG A 311 36.74 -8.73 5.71
CA ARG A 311 36.45 -8.78 7.15
C ARG A 311 36.70 -7.46 7.87
N ARG A 312 37.45 -6.54 7.26
CA ARG A 312 37.70 -5.23 7.85
C ARG A 312 36.38 -4.48 8.00
N TYR A 313 36.14 -3.90 9.17
CA TYR A 313 34.90 -3.18 9.49
C TYR A 313 33.61 -3.98 9.32
N SER A 314 33.67 -5.32 9.34
CA SER A 314 32.47 -6.14 9.26
C SER A 314 31.63 -6.12 10.53
N GLY A 315 32.21 -5.70 11.66
CA GLY A 315 31.50 -5.56 12.93
C GLY A 315 30.80 -4.21 13.10
N ILE A 316 30.91 -3.28 12.14
CA ILE A 316 30.20 -1.99 12.23
C ILE A 316 28.70 -2.26 12.22
N THR A 317 28.04 -1.87 13.31
CA THR A 317 26.60 -1.87 13.44
C THR A 317 26.08 -0.44 13.42
N LEU A 318 25.01 -0.22 12.65
CA LEU A 318 24.27 1.04 12.67
C LEU A 318 23.04 0.89 13.57
N PRO A 319 22.48 2.00 14.07
CA PRO A 319 21.24 1.98 14.83
C PRO A 319 20.11 1.24 14.10
N GLU A 320 19.14 0.75 14.87
CA GLU A 320 18.04 -0.08 14.37
C GLU A 320 17.33 0.56 13.15
N GLY A 321 17.11 -0.23 12.10
CA GLY A 321 16.52 0.24 10.83
C GLY A 321 17.50 0.70 9.75
N MET A 322 18.80 0.82 10.07
CA MET A 322 19.87 1.21 9.13
C MET A 322 20.93 0.11 8.88
N SER A 323 20.74 -1.10 9.40
CA SER A 323 21.72 -2.20 9.30
C SER A 323 21.74 -2.91 7.94
N ALA A 324 20.74 -2.69 7.09
CA ALA A 324 20.55 -3.44 5.86
C ALA A 324 21.04 -2.70 4.60
N GLY A 325 21.01 -3.38 3.44
CA GLY A 325 21.33 -2.81 2.12
C GLY A 325 20.45 -1.62 1.77
N TYR A 326 20.89 -0.76 0.83
CA TYR A 326 20.11 0.39 0.34
C TYR A 326 18.67 0.00 -0.03
N ALA A 327 18.49 -1.08 -0.81
CA ALA A 327 17.16 -1.56 -1.19
C ALA A 327 16.32 -2.04 0.00
N GLU A 328 16.93 -2.46 1.10
CA GLU A 328 16.22 -2.83 2.32
C GLU A 328 15.94 -1.62 3.21
N PHE A 329 16.86 -0.66 3.30
CA PHE A 329 16.63 0.64 3.92
C PHE A 329 15.48 1.40 3.26
N MET A 330 15.43 1.44 1.93
CA MET A 330 14.30 2.02 1.17
C MET A 330 12.98 1.27 1.40
N ARG A 331 13.04 0.02 1.87
CA ARG A 331 11.87 -0.78 2.27
C ARG A 331 11.59 -0.70 3.78
N SER A 332 12.50 -0.13 4.58
CA SER A 332 12.42 -0.13 6.03
C SER A 332 11.58 1.04 6.54
N ALA A 333 10.98 0.85 7.72
CA ALA A 333 10.21 1.89 8.38
C ALA A 333 11.05 3.15 8.68
N ALA A 334 12.39 3.06 8.76
CA ALA A 334 13.25 4.22 8.94
C ALA A 334 13.11 5.21 7.77
N CYS A 335 13.11 4.71 6.53
CA CYS A 335 12.87 5.54 5.33
C CYS A 335 11.42 6.07 5.27
N TYR A 336 10.42 5.29 5.71
CA TYR A 336 9.02 5.71 5.68
C TYR A 336 8.58 6.60 6.85
N SER A 337 9.27 6.55 7.99
CA SER A 337 8.90 7.29 9.21
C SER A 337 8.92 8.81 9.01
N GLY A 338 9.79 9.29 8.13
CA GLY A 338 9.81 10.68 7.68
C GLY A 338 8.68 11.03 6.70
N CYS A 339 8.17 10.07 5.94
CA CYS A 339 7.19 10.28 4.86
C CYS A 339 5.75 10.52 5.37
N PHE A 340 5.45 10.13 6.62
CA PHE A 340 4.13 10.29 7.27
C PHE A 340 4.16 11.19 8.50
N THR A 341 5.29 11.83 8.81
CA THR A 341 5.39 12.79 9.93
C THR A 341 4.91 14.18 9.47
N PRO A 342 4.08 14.88 10.27
CA PRO A 342 3.66 16.24 9.95
C PRO A 342 4.87 17.17 9.79
N ALA A 343 4.78 18.14 8.87
CA ALA A 343 5.83 19.09 8.51
C ALA A 343 6.46 19.90 9.68
N ALA A 344 5.90 19.80 10.90
CA ALA A 344 6.41 20.47 12.08
C ALA A 344 7.26 19.58 13.01
N THR A 345 7.41 18.28 12.73
CA THR A 345 8.10 17.31 13.62
C THR A 345 8.98 16.28 12.89
N GLY A 346 9.13 16.35 11.56
CA GLY A 346 9.94 15.43 10.75
C GLY A 346 10.32 16.03 9.40
N THR A 347 11.36 15.47 8.76
CA THR A 347 12.30 16.12 7.82
C THR A 347 11.97 16.04 6.31
N VAL A 348 10.75 15.67 5.86
CA VAL A 348 10.60 15.16 4.49
C VAL A 348 9.69 15.96 3.56
N ASP A 349 10.31 16.75 2.66
CA ASP A 349 9.68 17.31 1.45
C ASP A 349 9.90 16.41 0.19
N ALA A 350 10.88 15.52 0.21
CA ALA A 350 11.34 14.79 -0.99
C ALA A 350 10.54 13.51 -1.28
N CYS A 351 10.29 12.64 -0.30
CA CYS A 351 9.49 11.42 -0.52
C CYS A 351 7.98 11.73 -0.67
N TYR A 352 7.49 12.80 -0.02
CA TYR A 352 6.13 13.30 -0.23
C TYR A 352 5.92 13.75 -1.69
N SER A 353 6.91 14.39 -2.30
CA SER A 353 6.77 14.90 -3.68
C SER A 353 6.97 13.84 -4.76
N ALA A 354 7.88 12.87 -4.60
CA ALA A 354 8.13 11.85 -5.62
C ALA A 354 7.13 10.68 -5.56
N CYS A 355 6.81 10.19 -4.36
CA CYS A 355 5.96 9.00 -4.20
C CYS A 355 4.50 9.36 -3.90
N HIS A 356 4.24 10.35 -3.03
CA HIS A 356 2.87 10.76 -2.73
C HIS A 356 2.26 11.54 -3.89
N ASN A 357 2.92 12.50 -4.56
CA ASN A 357 2.32 13.13 -5.74
C ASN A 357 2.17 12.17 -6.92
N ALA A 358 3.13 11.27 -7.20
CA ALA A 358 2.97 10.33 -8.32
C ALA A 358 1.83 9.32 -8.08
N CYS A 359 1.70 8.78 -6.87
CA CYS A 359 0.60 7.87 -6.53
C CYS A 359 -0.73 8.60 -6.31
N HIS A 360 -0.72 9.78 -5.67
CA HIS A 360 -1.89 10.63 -5.49
C HIS A 360 -2.36 11.10 -6.86
N ASP A 361 -1.53 11.71 -7.70
CA ASP A 361 -1.95 12.17 -9.03
C ASP A 361 -2.39 11.02 -9.93
N ALA A 362 -1.75 9.85 -9.89
CA ALA A 362 -2.21 8.69 -10.65
C ALA A 362 -3.56 8.13 -10.14
N CYS A 363 -3.75 8.02 -8.83
CA CYS A 363 -5.01 7.54 -8.24
C CYS A 363 -6.13 8.58 -8.33
N HIS A 364 -5.84 9.84 -8.00
CA HIS A 364 -6.76 10.97 -8.10
C HIS A 364 -7.12 11.25 -9.56
N SER A 365 -6.18 11.16 -10.51
CA SER A 365 -6.52 11.26 -11.94
C SER A 365 -7.31 10.05 -12.41
N ALA A 366 -7.01 8.82 -12.00
CA ALA A 366 -7.81 7.65 -12.37
C ALA A 366 -9.23 7.71 -11.79
N CYS A 367 -9.37 8.13 -10.53
CA CYS A 367 -10.66 8.28 -9.85
C CYS A 367 -11.46 9.49 -10.37
N HIS A 368 -10.83 10.65 -10.58
CA HIS A 368 -11.46 11.79 -11.25
C HIS A 368 -11.85 11.43 -12.67
N SER A 369 -10.99 10.78 -13.46
CA SER A 369 -11.33 10.38 -14.84
C SER A 369 -12.52 9.42 -14.87
N ALA A 370 -12.56 8.42 -13.98
CA ALA A 370 -13.66 7.47 -13.90
C ALA A 370 -14.97 8.15 -13.44
N CYS A 371 -14.91 9.01 -12.44
CA CYS A 371 -16.09 9.71 -11.92
C CYS A 371 -16.59 10.81 -12.87
N HIS A 372 -15.69 11.59 -13.48
CA HIS A 372 -16.03 12.65 -14.42
C HIS A 372 -16.54 12.08 -15.75
N SER A 373 -15.99 10.95 -16.22
CA SER A 373 -16.50 10.24 -17.40
C SER A 373 -17.87 9.61 -17.15
N ALA A 374 -18.10 9.02 -15.97
CA ALA A 374 -19.41 8.47 -15.61
C ALA A 374 -20.47 9.58 -15.48
N CYS A 375 -20.12 10.73 -14.89
CA CYS A 375 -21.03 11.87 -14.75
C CYS A 375 -21.29 12.60 -16.09
N HIS A 376 -20.28 12.81 -16.93
CA HIS A 376 -20.46 13.38 -18.28
C HIS A 376 -21.29 12.45 -19.18
N SER A 377 -21.10 11.12 -19.08
CA SER A 377 -21.87 10.15 -19.87
C SER A 377 -23.34 10.10 -19.43
N ALA A 378 -23.62 10.22 -18.14
CA ALA A 378 -24.98 10.31 -17.61
C ALA A 378 -25.67 11.62 -18.00
N CYS A 379 -24.96 12.75 -17.98
CA CYS A 379 -25.49 14.06 -18.41
C CYS A 379 -25.68 14.15 -19.92
N HIS A 380 -24.76 13.62 -20.74
CA HIS A 380 -24.94 13.55 -22.20
C HIS A 380 -26.09 12.61 -22.59
N SER A 381 -26.27 11.50 -21.87
CA SER A 381 -27.42 10.61 -22.08
C SER A 381 -28.73 11.35 -21.78
N ALA A 382 -28.81 12.10 -20.68
CA ALA A 382 -30.00 12.90 -20.33
C ALA A 382 -30.27 14.07 -21.29
N CYS A 383 -29.22 14.71 -21.84
CA CYS A 383 -29.36 15.79 -22.83
C CYS A 383 -29.80 15.29 -24.22
N VAL A 384 -29.34 14.11 -24.66
CA VAL A 384 -29.71 13.56 -25.98
C VAL A 384 -31.05 12.80 -25.93
N SER A 385 -31.50 12.32 -24.77
CA SER A 385 -32.83 11.73 -24.59
C SER A 385 -33.92 12.74 -24.16
N GLY A 386 -33.57 14.00 -23.90
CA GLY A 386 -34.49 15.07 -23.51
C GLY A 386 -35.00 15.95 -24.65
N GLY A 387 -34.82 15.54 -25.91
CA GLY A 387 -35.43 16.20 -27.06
C GLY A 387 -36.94 16.03 -27.02
N GLY A 388 -37.66 17.13 -26.78
CA GLY A 388 -39.10 17.14 -26.55
C GLY A 388 -39.92 16.46 -27.67
N HIS A 389 -40.79 15.55 -27.23
CA HIS A 389 -42.08 15.24 -27.83
C HIS A 389 -43.11 15.06 -26.72
#